data_AF-A0A0K1Q1L5-F1
#
_entry.id   AF-A0A0K1Q1L5-F1
#
_cell.length_a   1.000
_cell.length_b   1.000
_cell.length_c   1.000
_cell.angle_alpha   90.00
_cell.angle_beta   90.00
_cell.angle_gamma   90.00
#
_symmetry.space_group_name_H-M   'P 1'
#
loop_
_entity.id
_entity.type
_entity.pdbx_description
1 polymer ?
#
loop_
_entity_poly.entity_id
_entity_poly.type
_entity_poly.pdbx_seq_one_letter_code
_entity_poly.pdbx_strand_id
1 'polypeptide(L)'
;MIGRLGRDVLGFRVLQSLESLLILGLVAGVSVVACSSSPNATTDANGASSDTTETGAEEPADQVDAPEDGGADAAADAGVVITGKCANTFGDKLTDAFGRIDGIVYSVQKPSDKTCVMPNNDHVILQVLMNGAVYRLVINVQSDRPDQDVRVRYGTMTHALPAPAFAEGWHTDAPLDYVTSLDAHTTAAFQPYALGDLVSKLADAIHPGQQVSVYGTSANGRHESAHLIHRNKTNMDGAIVLEPTSASPTFHLFHFATQTF
;
A
#
# COMPACT_ATOMS: atom_id res chain seq x y z
N MET A 1 -20.32 40.16 -63.89
CA MET A 1 -19.77 38.92 -63.29
C MET A 1 -20.02 39.03 -61.78
N ILE A 2 -21.17 38.61 -61.22
CA ILE A 2 -21.57 37.22 -60.91
C ILE A 2 -20.34 36.44 -60.42
N GLY A 3 -20.16 36.02 -59.17
CA GLY A 3 -21.05 35.67 -58.07
C GLY A 3 -20.49 34.36 -57.50
N ARG A 4 -20.19 34.27 -56.19
CA ARG A 4 -19.85 32.99 -55.54
C ARG A 4 -20.49 32.90 -54.16
N LEU A 5 -21.48 32.03 -54.11
CA LEU A 5 -22.11 31.39 -52.95
C LEU A 5 -21.28 30.18 -52.49
N GLY A 6 -21.48 29.79 -51.23
CA GLY A 6 -21.16 28.47 -50.66
C GLY A 6 -20.16 28.59 -49.50
N ARG A 7 -20.37 27.98 -48.33
CA ARG A 7 -21.13 26.76 -48.06
C ARG A 7 -21.33 26.61 -46.55
N ASP A 8 -22.58 26.40 -46.13
CA ASP A 8 -22.95 25.91 -44.80
C ASP A 8 -22.50 24.44 -44.61
N VAL A 9 -22.06 24.08 -43.41
CA VAL A 9 -21.87 22.69 -42.98
C VAL A 9 -22.74 22.46 -41.74
N LEU A 10 -23.86 21.79 -41.96
CA LEU A 10 -24.74 21.23 -40.95
C LEU A 10 -24.14 19.95 -40.33
N GLY A 11 -24.32 19.81 -39.02
CA GLY A 11 -25.09 18.71 -38.44
C GLY A 11 -24.38 17.36 -38.27
N PHE A 12 -23.75 17.15 -37.11
CA PHE A 12 -23.46 15.81 -36.59
C PHE A 12 -24.60 15.37 -35.66
N ARG A 13 -25.42 14.43 -36.13
CA ARG A 13 -26.35 13.64 -35.30
C ARG A 13 -25.63 12.39 -34.82
N VAL A 14 -25.46 12.22 -33.51
CA VAL A 14 -25.04 10.95 -32.91
C VAL A 14 -26.29 10.14 -32.60
N LEU A 15 -26.42 8.99 -33.27
CA LEU A 15 -27.40 7.95 -32.97
C LEU A 15 -27.08 7.35 -31.59
N GLN A 16 -28.04 7.41 -30.67
CA GLN A 16 -28.12 6.49 -29.54
C GLN A 16 -28.78 5.19 -30.01
N SER A 17 -28.17 4.05 -29.69
CA SER A 17 -28.78 2.73 -29.87
C SER A 17 -28.23 1.74 -28.85
N LEU A 18 -29.11 0.81 -28.50
CA LEU A 18 -28.95 -0.45 -27.77
C LEU A 18 -29.22 -0.44 -26.26
N GLU A 19 -30.51 -0.63 -26.01
CA GLU A 19 -31.08 -1.47 -24.95
C GLU A 19 -30.35 -2.81 -24.81
N SER A 20 -30.15 -3.27 -23.57
CA SER A 20 -30.08 -4.69 -23.23
C SER A 20 -30.40 -4.91 -21.75
N LEU A 21 -31.69 -5.16 -21.51
CA LEU A 21 -32.26 -6.26 -20.71
C LEU A 21 -31.28 -7.03 -19.79
N LEU A 22 -31.47 -6.96 -18.47
CA LEU A 22 -31.04 -8.04 -17.57
C LEU A 22 -32.02 -8.27 -16.41
N ILE A 23 -32.85 -9.29 -16.62
CA ILE A 23 -33.35 -10.35 -15.72
C ILE A 23 -33.33 -10.05 -14.21
N LEU A 24 -34.54 -9.89 -13.65
CA LEU A 24 -34.85 -9.95 -12.23
C LEU A 24 -34.96 -11.43 -11.81
N GLY A 25 -33.91 -11.96 -11.18
CA GLY A 25 -33.87 -13.32 -10.63
C GLY A 25 -34.17 -13.33 -9.13
N LEU A 26 -35.39 -13.75 -8.79
CA LEU A 26 -35.88 -14.05 -7.45
C LEU A 26 -35.11 -15.24 -6.85
N VAL A 27 -34.43 -15.07 -5.70
CA VAL A 27 -33.97 -16.20 -4.88
C VAL A 27 -34.55 -16.06 -3.48
N ALA A 28 -35.46 -16.97 -3.17
CA ALA A 28 -36.02 -17.18 -1.85
C ALA A 28 -35.11 -18.09 -1.01
N GLY A 29 -34.81 -17.63 0.20
CA GLY A 29 -34.80 -18.43 1.45
C GLY A 29 -33.77 -19.55 1.61
N VAL A 30 -32.91 -19.41 2.64
CA VAL A 30 -32.70 -20.48 3.64
C VAL A 30 -32.41 -19.81 4.99
N SER A 31 -33.27 -20.06 5.97
CA SER A 31 -33.02 -19.78 7.40
C SER A 31 -32.07 -20.83 7.95
N VAL A 32 -31.00 -20.42 8.62
CA VAL A 32 -30.11 -21.33 9.35
C VAL A 32 -30.24 -21.12 10.84
N VAL A 33 -30.36 -22.25 11.52
CA VAL A 33 -30.66 -22.49 12.93
C VAL A 33 -29.56 -21.92 13.85
N ALA A 34 -29.98 -21.21 14.89
CA ALA A 34 -29.13 -20.85 16.03
C ALA A 34 -29.05 -22.03 17.01
N CYS A 35 -27.86 -22.58 17.22
CA CYS A 35 -27.57 -23.46 18.34
C CYS A 35 -26.67 -22.73 19.34
N SER A 36 -27.28 -22.12 20.34
CA SER A 36 -26.64 -21.77 21.60
C SER A 36 -26.34 -23.05 22.38
N SER A 37 -25.12 -23.20 22.88
CA SER A 37 -24.78 -23.79 24.20
C SER A 37 -23.27 -23.97 24.34
N SER A 38 -22.66 -23.35 25.35
CA SER A 38 -21.67 -24.00 26.21
C SER A 38 -21.57 -23.24 27.53
N PRO A 39 -21.75 -23.91 28.69
CA PRO A 39 -21.59 -23.30 29.99
C PRO A 39 -20.12 -23.25 30.42
N ASN A 40 -19.78 -22.19 31.16
CA ASN A 40 -18.61 -22.08 32.01
C ASN A 40 -18.48 -23.30 32.93
N ALA A 41 -17.28 -23.87 32.99
CA ALA A 41 -16.81 -24.60 34.15
C ALA A 41 -15.49 -23.96 34.60
N THR A 42 -15.55 -23.27 35.72
CA THR A 42 -14.41 -22.71 36.45
C THR A 42 -14.35 -23.42 37.80
N THR A 43 -13.29 -24.19 38.00
CA THR A 43 -12.86 -24.88 39.25
C THR A 43 -11.42 -25.31 38.94
N ASP A 44 -10.38 -25.22 39.76
CA ASP A 44 -10.10 -24.79 41.13
C ASP A 44 -8.55 -24.70 41.18
N ALA A 45 -7.96 -23.67 41.79
CA ALA A 45 -7.36 -23.66 43.13
C ALA A 45 -6.06 -24.49 43.34
N ASN A 46 -5.16 -23.85 44.12
CA ASN A 46 -3.95 -24.35 44.80
C ASN A 46 -2.68 -24.52 43.95
N GLY A 47 -1.48 -24.13 44.38
CA GLY A 47 -1.00 -23.63 45.68
C GLY A 47 0.53 -23.82 45.78
N ALA A 48 1.16 -23.13 46.74
CA ALA A 48 2.58 -23.20 47.18
C ALA A 48 3.62 -22.57 46.21
N SER A 49 4.39 -21.54 46.56
CA SER A 49 5.27 -21.26 47.72
C SER A 49 6.55 -22.11 47.76
N SER A 50 7.68 -21.46 47.46
CA SER A 50 9.02 -21.56 48.11
C SER A 50 9.93 -20.64 47.29
N ASP A 51 10.26 -19.42 47.73
CA ASP A 51 11.35 -19.10 48.66
C ASP A 51 12.58 -20.01 48.52
N THR A 52 13.63 -19.50 47.88
CA THR A 52 15.02 -19.73 48.31
C THR A 52 15.89 -18.57 47.84
N THR A 53 16.50 -17.91 48.81
CA THR A 53 17.60 -16.95 48.72
C THR A 53 18.88 -17.66 48.26
N GLU A 54 19.83 -16.97 47.62
CA GLU A 54 21.21 -16.78 48.14
C GLU A 54 22.17 -16.20 47.06
N THR A 55 23.03 -15.33 47.54
CA THR A 55 24.07 -14.49 46.93
C THR A 55 25.40 -15.21 46.70
N GLY A 56 26.21 -14.73 45.74
CA GLY A 56 27.67 -14.93 45.67
C GLY A 56 28.17 -14.85 44.22
N ALA A 57 28.85 -13.79 43.77
CA ALA A 57 30.25 -13.40 43.99
C ALA A 57 31.13 -13.72 42.75
N GLU A 58 31.61 -12.63 42.14
CA GLU A 58 32.87 -12.36 41.40
C GLU A 58 33.56 -13.39 40.45
N GLU A 59 33.99 -12.80 39.32
CA GLU A 59 34.99 -13.15 38.26
C GLU A 59 36.28 -13.91 38.68
N PRO A 60 37.18 -14.42 37.78
CA PRO A 60 37.48 -13.94 36.39
C PRO A 60 37.83 -14.99 35.30
N ALA A 61 37.96 -14.47 34.07
CA ALA A 61 38.86 -14.82 32.94
C ALA A 61 39.04 -16.29 32.47
N ASP A 62 38.77 -16.53 31.18
CA ASP A 62 39.77 -17.18 30.31
C ASP A 62 39.62 -16.78 28.84
N GLN A 63 40.75 -16.41 28.23
CA GLN A 63 40.90 -16.12 26.80
C GLN A 63 41.02 -17.42 26.04
N VAL A 64 40.26 -17.56 24.94
CA VAL A 64 40.57 -18.54 23.90
C VAL A 64 40.56 -17.83 22.56
N ASP A 65 41.76 -17.57 22.04
CA ASP A 65 42.01 -17.21 20.64
C ASP A 65 41.78 -18.42 19.73
N ALA A 66 40.97 -18.24 18.68
CA ALA A 66 41.04 -18.95 17.40
C ALA A 66 39.99 -18.38 16.41
N PRO A 67 40.14 -18.63 15.10
CA PRO A 67 41.16 -18.14 14.19
C PRO A 67 40.58 -17.12 13.20
N GLU A 68 41.46 -16.38 12.52
CA GLU A 68 41.12 -15.55 11.36
C GLU A 68 40.48 -16.43 10.26
N ASP A 69 39.18 -16.22 10.02
CA ASP A 69 38.52 -16.70 8.80
C ASP A 69 38.22 -15.49 7.91
N GLY A 70 38.73 -15.57 6.69
CA GLY A 70 38.61 -14.56 5.65
C GLY A 70 37.17 -14.43 5.19
N GLY A 71 36.41 -13.56 5.86
CA GLY A 71 35.11 -13.11 5.40
C GLY A 71 35.28 -12.18 4.21
N ALA A 72 34.94 -12.69 3.02
CA ALA A 72 34.97 -12.01 1.74
C ALA A 72 34.53 -10.54 1.81
N ASP A 73 35.27 -9.69 1.10
CA ASP A 73 34.90 -8.33 0.76
C ASP A 73 33.43 -8.29 0.35
N ALA A 74 32.58 -7.77 1.24
CA ALA A 74 31.30 -7.23 0.86
C ALA A 74 31.61 -6.18 -0.19
N ALA A 75 31.33 -6.50 -1.46
CA ALA A 75 31.32 -5.52 -2.52
C ALA A 75 30.46 -4.36 -2.01
N ALA A 76 31.11 -3.24 -1.70
CA ALA A 76 30.42 -2.02 -1.35
C ALA A 76 29.54 -1.69 -2.55
N ASP A 77 28.24 -2.01 -2.41
CA ASP A 77 27.21 -1.37 -3.20
C ASP A 77 27.54 0.12 -3.12
N ALA A 78 27.75 0.75 -4.27
CA ALA A 78 28.05 2.18 -4.34
C ALA A 78 26.77 2.90 -3.90
N GLY A 79 26.57 2.93 -2.58
CA GLY A 79 25.27 3.03 -1.96
C GLY A 79 24.58 4.28 -2.43
N VAL A 80 23.38 4.12 -2.99
CA VAL A 80 22.54 5.25 -3.36
C VAL A 80 22.29 6.06 -2.09
N VAL A 81 22.85 7.27 -2.03
CA VAL A 81 22.69 8.14 -0.86
C VAL A 81 21.24 8.64 -0.80
N ILE A 82 20.50 8.16 0.19
CA ILE A 82 19.13 8.56 0.43
C ILE A 82 19.13 9.91 1.16
N THR A 83 18.90 10.97 0.40
CA THR A 83 18.87 12.35 0.93
C THR A 83 17.45 12.86 1.19
N GLY A 84 16.42 12.07 0.85
CA GLY A 84 15.03 12.51 0.85
C GLY A 84 14.66 13.45 -0.30
N LYS A 85 15.60 13.80 -1.18
CA LYS A 85 15.34 14.57 -2.39
C LYS A 85 14.73 13.68 -3.47
N CYS A 86 13.84 14.24 -4.27
CA CYS A 86 13.27 13.54 -5.42
C CYS A 86 14.34 13.07 -6.41
N ALA A 87 14.17 11.87 -6.94
CA ALA A 87 14.94 11.37 -8.05
C ALA A 87 14.63 12.16 -9.32
N ASN A 88 15.61 12.20 -10.22
CA ASN A 88 15.49 12.79 -11.55
C ASN A 88 15.52 11.74 -12.67
N THR A 89 15.78 10.48 -12.33
CA THR A 89 15.73 9.31 -13.21
C THR A 89 14.96 8.19 -12.50
N PHE A 90 14.33 7.32 -13.28
CA PHE A 90 13.54 6.20 -12.76
C PHE A 90 13.91 4.89 -13.47
N GLY A 91 13.69 3.78 -12.79
CA GLY A 91 13.86 2.44 -13.35
C GLY A 91 12.74 2.03 -14.29
N ASP A 92 12.83 0.80 -14.81
CA ASP A 92 11.96 0.26 -15.87
C ASP A 92 11.51 -1.20 -15.63
N LYS A 93 11.63 -1.68 -14.38
CA LYS A 93 11.36 -3.09 -14.02
C LYS A 93 9.95 -3.39 -13.51
N LEU A 94 9.06 -2.40 -13.41
CA LEU A 94 7.65 -2.72 -13.16
C LEU A 94 7.04 -3.31 -14.42
N THR A 95 6.20 -4.32 -14.27
CA THR A 95 5.45 -4.92 -15.39
C THR A 95 4.06 -4.28 -15.49
N ASP A 96 3.38 -4.47 -16.61
CA ASP A 96 1.95 -4.11 -16.75
C ASP A 96 1.05 -5.09 -15.97
N ALA A 97 1.07 -4.99 -14.64
CA ALA A 97 0.33 -5.85 -13.72
C ALA A 97 0.02 -5.13 -12.39
N PHE A 98 -0.87 -5.73 -11.61
CA PHE A 98 -0.89 -5.51 -10.17
C PHE A 98 0.28 -6.23 -9.52
N GLY A 99 0.82 -5.64 -8.47
CA GLY A 99 1.86 -6.26 -7.67
C GLY A 99 2.22 -5.44 -6.45
N ARG A 100 3.23 -5.94 -5.74
CA ARG A 100 3.83 -5.31 -4.57
C ARG A 100 5.27 -4.94 -4.89
N ILE A 101 5.63 -3.67 -4.72
CA ILE A 101 7.04 -3.27 -4.70
C ILE A 101 7.54 -3.32 -3.26
N ASP A 102 8.63 -4.04 -3.04
CA ASP A 102 9.36 -4.12 -1.79
C ASP A 102 10.71 -3.39 -1.98
N GLY A 103 11.01 -2.42 -1.12
CA GLY A 103 12.24 -1.66 -1.23
C GLY A 103 12.43 -0.66 -0.09
N ILE A 104 13.18 0.40 -0.38
CA ILE A 104 13.50 1.47 0.58
C ILE A 104 12.86 2.78 0.12
N VAL A 105 12.27 3.53 1.05
CA VAL A 105 11.77 4.88 0.76
C VAL A 105 12.94 5.77 0.33
N TYR A 106 12.91 6.24 -0.91
CA TYR A 106 13.89 7.18 -1.45
C TYR A 106 13.49 8.63 -1.14
N SER A 107 12.23 8.98 -1.39
CA SER A 107 11.67 10.30 -1.08
C SER A 107 10.14 10.26 -1.03
N VAL A 108 9.55 11.30 -0.42
CA VAL A 108 8.11 11.57 -0.45
C VAL A 108 7.93 12.94 -1.10
N GLN A 109 7.34 12.96 -2.28
CA GLN A 109 7.04 14.18 -3.01
C GLN A 109 5.57 14.56 -2.78
N LYS A 110 5.36 15.73 -2.19
CA LYS A 110 4.05 16.31 -1.93
C LYS A 110 3.50 16.97 -3.19
N PRO A 111 2.16 17.13 -3.31
CA PRO A 111 1.56 17.94 -4.37
C PRO A 111 2.13 19.36 -4.49
N SER A 112 2.63 19.96 -3.40
CA SER A 112 3.26 21.29 -3.40
C SER A 112 4.65 21.32 -4.05
N ASP A 113 5.30 20.18 -4.22
CA ASP A 113 6.73 20.11 -4.55
C ASP A 113 6.94 20.22 -6.06
N LYS A 114 7.12 21.46 -6.54
CA LYS A 114 7.24 21.78 -7.97
C LYS A 114 8.64 21.63 -8.55
N THR A 115 9.65 21.37 -7.71
CA THR A 115 11.05 21.24 -8.13
C THR A 115 11.43 19.82 -8.55
N CYS A 116 10.61 18.84 -8.19
CA CYS A 116 10.79 17.45 -8.57
C CYS A 116 10.35 17.23 -10.03
N VAL A 117 10.99 16.27 -10.71
CA VAL A 117 10.55 15.87 -12.06
C VAL A 117 9.14 15.27 -11.98
N MET A 118 8.35 15.42 -13.05
CA MET A 118 6.94 15.00 -13.10
C MET A 118 6.12 15.52 -11.89
N PRO A 119 6.06 16.85 -11.69
CA PRO A 119 5.25 17.41 -10.63
C PRO A 119 3.78 17.04 -10.83
N ASN A 120 3.08 16.88 -9.72
CA ASN A 120 1.65 16.63 -9.70
C ASN A 120 0.98 17.62 -8.73
N ASN A 121 -0.36 17.66 -8.71
CA ASN A 121 -1.11 18.63 -7.90
C ASN A 121 -2.13 17.97 -6.94
N ASP A 122 -2.24 16.65 -6.96
CA ASP A 122 -3.38 15.90 -6.45
C ASP A 122 -3.03 14.51 -5.88
N HIS A 123 -1.76 14.11 -5.95
CA HIS A 123 -1.23 12.83 -5.49
C HIS A 123 0.00 13.01 -4.60
N VAL A 124 0.16 12.14 -3.60
CA VAL A 124 1.47 11.95 -2.98
C VAL A 124 2.25 10.98 -3.86
N ILE A 125 3.49 11.34 -4.19
CA ILE A 125 4.39 10.43 -4.89
C ILE A 125 5.37 9.87 -3.88
N LEU A 126 5.21 8.58 -3.58
CA LEU A 126 6.21 7.82 -2.85
C LEU A 126 7.23 7.31 -3.86
N GLN A 127 8.49 7.67 -3.67
CA GLN A 127 9.57 7.15 -4.50
C GLN A 127 10.27 6.03 -3.75
N VAL A 128 10.36 4.86 -4.37
CA VAL A 128 10.95 3.65 -3.75
C VAL A 128 12.19 3.25 -4.52
N LEU A 129 13.31 3.12 -3.81
CA LEU A 129 14.53 2.50 -4.30
C LEU A 129 14.36 0.98 -4.25
N MET A 130 14.51 0.33 -5.40
CA MET A 130 14.44 -1.12 -5.56
C MET A 130 15.49 -1.54 -6.60
N ASN A 131 16.34 -2.50 -6.25
CA ASN A 131 17.38 -3.06 -7.12
C ASN A 131 18.24 -1.97 -7.77
N GLY A 132 18.63 -0.96 -6.99
CA GLY A 132 19.49 0.16 -7.42
C GLY A 132 18.80 1.22 -8.29
N ALA A 133 17.49 1.13 -8.53
CA ALA A 133 16.73 2.12 -9.31
C ALA A 133 15.52 2.67 -8.54
N VAL A 134 15.12 3.90 -8.83
CA VAL A 134 13.97 4.55 -8.17
C VAL A 134 12.71 4.38 -9.00
N TYR A 135 11.59 4.09 -8.34
CA TYR A 135 10.27 3.93 -8.94
C TYR A 135 9.26 4.88 -8.32
N ARG A 136 8.26 5.26 -9.11
CA ARG A 136 7.24 6.25 -8.74
C ARG A 136 5.92 5.58 -8.35
N LEU A 137 5.50 5.73 -7.10
CA LEU A 137 4.26 5.17 -6.59
C LEU A 137 3.26 6.30 -6.33
N VAL A 138 2.17 6.31 -7.10
CA VAL A 138 1.21 7.41 -7.15
C VAL A 138 0.03 7.13 -6.23
N ILE A 139 0.01 7.82 -5.08
CA ILE A 139 -0.95 7.59 -4.01
C ILE A 139 -2.10 8.57 -4.14
N ASN A 140 -3.33 8.05 -4.18
CA ASN A 140 -4.54 8.85 -4.19
C ASN A 140 -4.74 9.52 -2.83
N VAL A 141 -4.65 10.85 -2.79
CA VAL A 141 -4.98 11.67 -1.62
C VAL A 141 -6.18 12.60 -1.86
N GLN A 142 -6.73 12.55 -3.06
CA GLN A 142 -7.98 13.16 -3.47
C GLN A 142 -8.65 12.24 -4.51
N SER A 143 -9.98 12.21 -4.52
CA SER A 143 -10.78 11.58 -5.56
C SER A 143 -11.03 12.56 -6.70
N ASP A 144 -10.78 12.13 -7.93
CA ASP A 144 -11.13 12.80 -9.18
C ASP A 144 -12.41 12.21 -9.81
N ARG A 145 -13.02 11.21 -9.14
CA ARG A 145 -14.29 10.63 -9.57
C ARG A 145 -15.39 11.67 -9.52
N PRO A 146 -16.43 11.56 -10.36
CA PRO A 146 -17.63 12.41 -10.33
C PRO A 146 -18.52 12.11 -9.10
N ASP A 147 -17.92 11.93 -7.94
CA ASP A 147 -18.56 11.72 -6.65
C ASP A 147 -18.73 13.07 -5.93
N GLN A 148 -19.70 13.17 -5.01
CA GLN A 148 -19.92 14.41 -4.24
C GLN A 148 -18.80 14.68 -3.21
N ASP A 149 -18.09 13.64 -2.77
CA ASP A 149 -17.04 13.75 -1.76
C ASP A 149 -15.67 13.43 -2.37
N VAL A 150 -14.88 14.47 -2.58
CA VAL A 150 -13.51 14.37 -3.14
C VAL A 150 -12.49 13.87 -2.12
N ARG A 151 -12.87 13.72 -0.85
CA ARG A 151 -11.96 13.27 0.22
C ARG A 151 -11.71 11.77 0.11
N VAL A 152 -10.46 11.37 0.31
CA VAL A 152 -10.09 9.97 0.46
C VAL A 152 -10.34 9.53 1.89
N ARG A 153 -10.91 8.33 2.04
CA ARG A 153 -11.12 7.67 3.32
C ARG A 153 -9.85 6.90 3.66
N TYR A 154 -9.22 7.25 4.76
CA TYR A 154 -7.93 6.70 5.18
C TYR A 154 -8.03 6.08 6.57
N GLY A 155 -7.36 4.96 6.74
CA GLY A 155 -7.23 4.24 7.99
C GLY A 155 -5.90 3.50 8.05
N THR A 156 -5.52 3.09 9.26
CA THR A 156 -4.34 2.25 9.48
C THR A 156 -4.73 0.99 10.22
N MET A 157 -4.01 -0.10 9.98
CA MET A 157 -4.13 -1.32 10.77
C MET A 157 -2.81 -2.04 10.89
N THR A 158 -2.62 -2.76 12.00
CA THR A 158 -1.50 -3.69 12.15
C THR A 158 -1.92 -5.04 11.60
N HIS A 159 -1.12 -5.61 10.70
CA HIS A 159 -1.34 -6.94 10.16
C HIS A 159 0.00 -7.53 9.71
N ALA A 160 0.16 -8.85 9.79
CA ALA A 160 1.32 -9.51 9.20
C ALA A 160 1.33 -9.26 7.68
N LEU A 161 2.50 -9.07 7.07
CA LEU A 161 2.60 -8.94 5.62
C LEU A 161 2.10 -10.25 4.96
N PRO A 162 1.05 -10.23 4.12
CA PRO A 162 0.62 -11.40 3.39
C PRO A 162 1.75 -11.94 2.50
N ALA A 163 1.77 -13.26 2.32
CA ALA A 163 2.77 -13.90 1.47
C ALA A 163 2.82 -13.29 0.05
N PRO A 164 4.00 -13.25 -0.58
CA PRO A 164 5.30 -13.69 -0.06
C PRO A 164 5.85 -12.77 1.05
N ALA A 165 6.79 -13.26 1.86
CA ALA A 165 7.51 -12.40 2.82
C ALA A 165 8.23 -11.25 2.09
N PHE A 166 8.61 -10.22 2.83
CA PHE A 166 9.36 -9.09 2.25
C PHE A 166 10.65 -9.59 1.58
N ALA A 167 10.83 -9.24 0.32
CA ALA A 167 12.06 -9.44 -0.41
C ALA A 167 12.17 -8.30 -1.42
N GLU A 168 13.29 -7.57 -1.48
CA GLU A 168 13.40 -6.45 -2.42
C GLU A 168 13.05 -6.88 -3.86
N GLY A 169 12.13 -6.15 -4.52
CA GLY A 169 11.64 -6.54 -5.84
C GLY A 169 10.22 -6.10 -6.15
N TRP A 170 9.81 -6.41 -7.39
CA TRP A 170 8.45 -6.23 -7.89
C TRP A 170 7.77 -7.60 -7.98
N HIS A 171 6.76 -7.83 -7.13
CA HIS A 171 6.11 -9.13 -6.94
C HIS A 171 4.69 -9.10 -7.51
N THR A 172 4.49 -9.75 -8.64
CA THR A 172 3.17 -9.83 -9.32
C THR A 172 2.30 -11.00 -8.82
N ASP A 173 2.87 -11.86 -7.98
CA ASP A 173 2.23 -12.99 -7.30
C ASP A 173 1.82 -12.66 -5.85
N ALA A 174 1.83 -11.38 -5.48
CA ALA A 174 1.46 -10.87 -4.17
C ALA A 174 0.07 -10.17 -4.20
N PRO A 175 -1.06 -10.92 -4.26
CA PRO A 175 -2.38 -10.32 -4.25
C PRO A 175 -2.65 -9.59 -2.94
N LEU A 176 -3.53 -8.58 -2.98
CA LEU A 176 -4.07 -7.96 -1.78
C LEU A 176 -5.56 -7.71 -1.94
N ASP A 177 -6.33 -8.13 -0.95
CA ASP A 177 -7.74 -7.76 -0.82
C ASP A 177 -8.03 -7.46 0.65
N TYR A 178 -8.65 -6.31 0.92
CA TYR A 178 -8.85 -5.83 2.29
C TYR A 178 -9.65 -6.83 3.13
N VAL A 179 -10.66 -7.47 2.55
CA VAL A 179 -11.55 -8.40 3.25
C VAL A 179 -10.85 -9.72 3.50
N THR A 180 -10.33 -10.34 2.44
CA THR A 180 -9.84 -11.72 2.50
C THR A 180 -8.38 -11.84 2.92
N SER A 181 -7.57 -10.80 2.71
CA SER A 181 -6.15 -10.80 3.07
C SER A 181 -5.88 -10.13 4.42
N LEU A 182 -6.67 -9.12 4.79
CA LEU A 182 -6.44 -8.31 5.99
C LEU A 182 -7.56 -8.41 7.04
N ASP A 183 -8.65 -9.14 6.76
CA ASP A 183 -9.82 -9.22 7.64
C ASP A 183 -10.48 -7.85 7.92
N ALA A 184 -10.31 -6.88 7.01
CA ALA A 184 -10.95 -5.58 7.09
C ALA A 184 -12.37 -5.65 6.47
N HIS A 185 -13.39 -5.87 7.30
CA HIS A 185 -14.81 -6.02 6.92
C HIS A 185 -15.66 -4.77 7.16
N THR A 186 -15.02 -3.62 7.41
CA THR A 186 -15.77 -2.40 7.69
C THR A 186 -14.98 -1.15 7.33
N THR A 187 -15.72 -0.16 6.83
CA THR A 187 -15.23 1.19 6.57
C THR A 187 -15.29 2.10 7.80
N ALA A 188 -15.86 1.64 8.92
CA ALA A 188 -16.07 2.47 10.11
C ALA A 188 -14.78 3.03 10.73
N ALA A 189 -13.66 2.33 10.55
CA ALA A 189 -12.34 2.77 11.03
C ALA A 189 -11.70 3.85 10.13
N PHE A 190 -12.26 4.12 8.95
CA PHE A 190 -11.68 5.03 7.96
C PHE A 190 -12.31 6.42 8.06
N GLN A 191 -11.44 7.43 8.12
CA GLN A 191 -11.86 8.83 8.22
C GLN A 191 -11.66 9.55 6.89
N PRO A 192 -12.59 10.43 6.46
CA PRO A 192 -12.38 11.29 5.31
C PRO A 192 -11.37 12.39 5.63
N TYR A 193 -10.34 12.53 4.82
CA TYR A 193 -9.37 13.61 4.96
C TYR A 193 -9.40 14.55 3.76
N ALA A 194 -9.25 15.86 4.04
CA ALA A 194 -8.91 16.82 3.00
C ALA A 194 -7.50 16.54 2.46
N LEU A 195 -7.22 16.97 1.23
CA LEU A 195 -5.94 16.72 0.54
C LEU A 195 -4.74 17.12 1.42
N GLY A 196 -4.74 18.34 1.98
CA GLY A 196 -3.62 18.82 2.79
C GLY A 196 -3.38 18.01 4.06
N ASP A 197 -4.45 17.59 4.72
CA ASP A 197 -4.37 16.80 5.96
C ASP A 197 -3.85 15.39 5.68
N LEU A 198 -4.33 14.75 4.62
CA LEU A 198 -3.87 13.42 4.24
C LEU A 198 -2.42 13.43 3.75
N VAL A 199 -2.03 14.44 2.96
CA VAL A 199 -0.63 14.67 2.56
C VAL A 199 0.27 14.79 3.78
N SER A 200 -0.13 15.57 4.78
CA SER A 200 0.65 15.77 6.01
C SER A 200 0.79 14.46 6.78
N LYS A 201 -0.32 13.73 6.97
CA LYS A 201 -0.30 12.41 7.64
C LYS A 201 0.64 11.41 6.98
N LEU A 202 0.63 11.32 5.65
CA LEU A 202 1.52 10.41 4.94
C LEU A 202 2.98 10.88 5.04
N ALA A 203 3.24 12.18 4.91
CA ALA A 203 4.59 12.72 5.03
C ALA A 203 5.19 12.59 6.44
N ASP A 204 4.35 12.64 7.47
CA ASP A 204 4.77 12.45 8.87
C ASP A 204 5.01 10.98 9.21
N ALA A 205 4.34 10.05 8.53
CA ALA A 205 4.52 8.61 8.75
C ALA A 205 5.66 8.04 7.90
N ILE A 206 5.91 8.58 6.70
CA ILE A 206 6.78 7.97 5.70
C ILE A 206 8.13 8.68 5.63
N HIS A 207 9.19 8.01 6.05
CA HIS A 207 10.53 8.58 6.18
C HIS A 207 11.51 7.99 5.16
N PRO A 208 12.35 8.81 4.50
CA PRO A 208 13.45 8.29 3.68
C PRO A 208 14.35 7.32 4.45
N GLY A 209 14.73 6.22 3.81
CA GLY A 209 15.61 5.19 4.37
C GLY A 209 14.88 4.03 5.04
N GLN A 210 13.58 4.13 5.31
CA GLN A 210 12.81 3.02 5.89
C GLN A 210 12.43 1.97 4.83
N GLN A 211 12.32 0.70 5.26
CA GLN A 211 11.75 -0.36 4.44
C GLN A 211 10.25 -0.13 4.22
N VAL A 212 9.78 -0.41 3.01
CA VAL A 212 8.39 -0.25 2.63
C VAL A 212 7.96 -1.33 1.64
N SER A 213 6.73 -1.81 1.78
CA SER A 213 6.03 -2.53 0.72
C SER A 213 4.87 -1.67 0.20
N VAL A 214 4.69 -1.56 -1.10
CA VAL A 214 3.58 -0.79 -1.71
C VAL A 214 2.85 -1.67 -2.72
N TYR A 215 1.56 -1.85 -2.50
CA TYR A 215 0.67 -2.55 -3.43
C TYR A 215 0.05 -1.55 -4.39
N GLY A 216 0.10 -1.86 -5.69
CA GLY A 216 -0.43 -0.99 -6.72
C GLY A 216 -0.46 -1.66 -8.09
N THR A 217 -0.95 -0.93 -9.08
CA THR A 217 -1.01 -1.39 -10.48
C THR A 217 -0.08 -0.53 -11.34
N SER A 218 0.89 -1.17 -11.97
CA SER A 218 1.63 -0.60 -13.10
C SER A 218 0.92 -1.00 -14.39
N ALA A 219 0.73 -0.07 -15.31
CA ALA A 219 -0.05 -0.29 -16.53
C ALA A 219 0.30 0.72 -17.62
N ASN A 220 -0.20 0.46 -18.83
CA ASN A 220 -0.06 1.33 -20.00
C ASN A 220 1.40 1.58 -20.40
N GLY A 221 2.27 0.60 -20.21
CA GLY A 221 3.70 0.68 -20.53
C GLY A 221 4.50 1.64 -19.64
N ARG A 222 3.95 2.04 -18.49
CA ARG A 222 4.63 2.91 -17.51
C ARG A 222 5.42 2.10 -16.49
N HIS A 223 6.48 1.46 -16.95
CA HIS A 223 7.29 0.55 -16.14
C HIS A 223 8.10 1.25 -15.04
N GLU A 224 8.08 2.58 -15.02
CA GLU A 224 8.67 3.43 -13.99
C GLU A 224 7.71 3.78 -12.86
N SER A 225 6.40 3.50 -13.03
CA SER A 225 5.35 4.02 -12.15
C SER A 225 4.22 3.04 -11.87
N ALA A 226 3.76 2.95 -10.62
CA ALA A 226 2.51 2.28 -10.26
C ALA A 226 1.49 3.25 -9.67
N HIS A 227 0.22 2.91 -9.83
CA HIS A 227 -0.96 3.70 -9.47
C HIS A 227 -1.97 2.86 -8.68
N LEU A 228 -3.17 3.42 -8.45
CA LEU A 228 -4.31 2.73 -7.82
C LEU A 228 -4.00 2.24 -6.41
N ILE A 229 -3.33 3.07 -5.62
CA ILE A 229 -2.97 2.77 -4.23
C ILE A 229 -4.18 3.07 -3.33
N HIS A 230 -5.24 2.29 -3.50
CA HIS A 230 -6.50 2.32 -2.75
C HIS A 230 -7.29 1.02 -2.98
N ARG A 231 -8.37 0.78 -2.21
CA ARG A 231 -9.36 -0.29 -2.45
C ARG A 231 -9.80 -0.25 -3.91
N ASN A 232 -9.66 -1.33 -4.65
CA ASN A 232 -9.85 -1.30 -6.10
C ASN A 232 -10.69 -2.48 -6.56
N LYS A 233 -10.06 -3.52 -7.11
CA LYS A 233 -10.71 -4.75 -7.56
C LYS A 233 -10.33 -5.89 -6.62
N THR A 234 -11.12 -6.96 -6.61
CA THR A 234 -10.80 -8.18 -5.86
C THR A 234 -9.36 -8.62 -6.12
N ASN A 235 -8.60 -8.86 -5.05
CA ASN A 235 -7.19 -9.25 -5.06
C ASN A 235 -6.22 -8.22 -5.68
N MET A 236 -6.65 -6.99 -5.89
CA MET A 236 -5.85 -5.91 -6.48
C MET A 236 -5.99 -4.60 -5.71
N ASP A 237 -6.16 -4.68 -4.39
CA ASP A 237 -6.23 -3.50 -3.54
C ASP A 237 -4.86 -2.89 -3.33
N GLY A 238 -4.82 -1.57 -3.38
CA GLY A 238 -3.62 -0.81 -3.08
C GLY A 238 -3.49 -0.48 -1.60
N ALA A 239 -2.26 -0.48 -1.11
CA ALA A 239 -1.90 -0.17 0.27
C ALA A 239 -0.42 0.21 0.37
N ILE A 240 -0.04 0.87 1.47
CA ILE A 240 1.36 1.06 1.85
C ILE A 240 1.58 0.29 3.15
N VAL A 241 2.66 -0.46 3.26
CA VAL A 241 3.06 -1.19 4.46
C VAL A 241 4.38 -0.64 4.96
N LEU A 242 4.36 -0.08 6.17
CA LEU A 242 5.56 0.38 6.85
C LEU A 242 6.09 -0.73 7.76
N GLU A 243 7.42 -0.78 7.86
CA GLU A 243 8.15 -1.80 8.61
C GLU A 243 7.72 -3.25 8.23
N PRO A 244 7.73 -3.61 6.93
CA PRO A 244 7.16 -4.87 6.45
C PRO A 244 7.86 -6.14 7.00
N THR A 245 9.06 -5.99 7.56
CA THR A 245 9.86 -7.05 8.19
C THR A 245 9.73 -7.10 9.71
N SER A 246 9.00 -6.16 10.33
CA SER A 246 8.82 -6.14 11.78
C SER A 246 7.79 -7.18 12.23
N ALA A 247 7.72 -7.41 13.54
CA ALA A 247 6.68 -8.25 14.14
C ALA A 247 5.28 -7.61 14.07
N SER A 248 5.17 -6.34 13.68
CA SER A 248 3.90 -5.60 13.64
C SER A 248 3.90 -4.56 12.51
N PRO A 249 3.90 -4.98 11.24
CA PRO A 249 3.82 -4.07 10.11
C PRO A 249 2.55 -3.22 10.17
N THR A 250 2.66 -1.96 9.76
CA THR A 250 1.51 -1.04 9.72
C THR A 250 1.06 -0.82 8.29
N PHE A 251 -0.17 -1.25 8.00
CA PHE A 251 -0.85 -0.99 6.75
C PHE A 251 -1.53 0.37 6.78
N HIS A 252 -1.29 1.17 5.75
CA HIS A 252 -1.98 2.40 5.42
C HIS A 252 -2.92 2.11 4.26
N LEU A 253 -4.22 2.24 4.54
CA LEU A 253 -5.30 1.81 3.66
C LEU A 253 -6.11 3.02 3.18
N PHE A 254 -6.61 2.96 1.96
CA PHE A 254 -7.29 4.06 1.30
C PHE A 254 -8.53 3.55 0.58
N HIS A 255 -9.65 4.26 0.64
CA HIS A 255 -10.78 4.01 -0.25
C HIS A 255 -11.53 5.31 -0.56
N PHE A 256 -12.31 5.30 -1.63
CA PHE A 256 -13.21 6.40 -1.97
C PHE A 256 -14.56 6.24 -1.27
N ALA A 257 -15.32 7.33 -1.17
CA ALA A 257 -16.61 7.36 -0.48
C ALA A 257 -17.64 6.35 -1.05
N THR A 258 -17.54 6.04 -2.33
CA THR A 258 -18.40 5.10 -3.05
C THR A 258 -18.01 3.62 -2.87
N GLN A 259 -16.88 3.35 -2.22
CA GLN A 259 -16.36 2.01 -2.03
C GLN A 259 -16.71 1.50 -0.63
N THR A 260 -17.18 0.25 -0.58
CA THR A 260 -17.56 -0.46 0.65
C THR A 260 -16.99 -1.87 0.61
N PHE A 261 -16.82 -2.45 1.79
CA PHE A 261 -16.33 -3.79 2.03
C PHE A 261 -16.67 -4.19 3.47
#